data_AF-A0A542SKD6-F1
#
_entry.id   AF-A0A542SKD6-F1
#
_cell.length_a   1.000
_cell.length_b   1.000
_cell.length_c   1.000
_cell.angle_alpha   90.00
_cell.angle_beta   90.00
_cell.angle_gamma   90.00
#
_symmetry.space_group_name_H-M   'P 1'
#
loop_
_entity.id
_entity.type
_entity.pdbx_description
1 polymer ?
#
loop_
_entity_poly.entity_id
_entity_poly.type
_entity_poly.pdbx_seq_one_letter_code
_entity_poly.pdbx_strand_id
1 'polypeptide(L)'
;MFKRYTNKYARWIRILAFIISIVGFIVGLFIWFDDLNDNFLHFLTSVFYSVIPSIFLLGFAEGIEILYRIHLRLEFTAKDKPLFDETSESE
;
A
#
# COMPACT_ATOMS: atom_id res chain seq x y z
N MET A 1 7.12 -12.79 13.06
CA MET A 1 6.17 -11.79 12.50
C MET A 1 6.44 -10.46 13.19
N PHE A 2 7.26 -9.58 12.59
CA PHE A 2 7.58 -8.28 13.19
C PHE A 2 6.29 -7.44 13.26
N LYS A 3 5.68 -7.37 14.45
CA LYS A 3 4.62 -6.41 14.81
C LYS A 3 5.19 -4.97 14.88
N ARG A 4 5.97 -4.55 13.86
CA ARG A 4 6.61 -3.23 13.79
C ARG A 4 5.69 -2.29 13.04
N TYR A 5 5.17 -1.28 13.76
CA TYR A 5 4.62 -0.01 13.27
C TYR A 5 4.27 0.01 11.78
N THR A 6 3.07 -0.48 11.45
CA THR A 6 2.52 -0.31 10.10
C THR A 6 2.29 1.18 9.87
N ASN A 7 2.93 1.74 8.84
CA ASN A 7 2.76 3.15 8.50
C ASN A 7 1.25 3.43 8.27
N LYS A 8 0.71 4.48 8.90
CA LYS A 8 -0.72 4.83 8.82
C LYS A 8 -1.17 5.02 7.37
N TYR A 9 -0.34 5.62 6.52
CA TYR A 9 -0.63 5.83 5.10
C TYR A 9 -0.66 4.51 4.32
N ALA A 10 0.33 3.64 4.51
CA ALA A 10 0.33 2.30 3.89
C ALA A 10 -0.91 1.49 4.30
N ARG A 11 -1.34 1.59 5.56
CA ARG A 11 -2.57 0.93 6.04
C ARG A 11 -3.82 1.45 5.31
N TRP A 12 -3.95 2.77 5.15
CA TRP A 12 -5.09 3.36 4.43
C TRP A 12 -5.11 2.98 2.96
N ILE A 13 -3.95 2.91 2.30
CA ILE A 13 -3.86 2.49 0.90
C ILE A 13 -4.28 1.02 0.73
N ARG A 14 -3.91 0.13 1.66
CA ARG A 14 -4.40 -1.26 1.65
C ARG A 14 -5.92 -1.35 1.79
N ILE A 15 -6.51 -0.54 2.69
CA ILE A 15 -7.97 -0.48 2.86
C ILE A 15 -8.63 0.05 1.58
N LEU A 16 -8.08 1.11 0.98
CA LEU A 16 -8.59 1.68 -0.27
C LEU A 16 -8.56 0.67 -1.42
N ALA A 17 -7.45 -0.07 -1.56
CA ALA A 17 -7.32 -1.13 -2.56
C ALA A 17 -8.41 -2.20 -2.41
N PHE A 18 -8.72 -2.58 -1.17
CA PHE A 18 -9.78 -3.54 -0.88
C PHE A 18 -11.18 -2.99 -1.23
N ILE A 19 -11.44 -1.72 -0.89
CA ILE A 19 -12.71 -1.05 -1.23
C ILE A 19 -12.89 -0.99 -2.75
N ILE A 20 -11.85 -0.63 -3.50
CA ILE A 20 -11.90 -0.56 -4.97
C ILE A 20 -12.21 -1.92 -5.57
N SER A 21 -11.59 -3.00 -5.08
CA SER A 21 -11.88 -4.36 -5.55
C SER A 21 -13.33 -4.75 -5.29
N ILE A 22 -13.86 -4.47 -4.09
CA ILE A 22 -15.26 -4.76 -3.75
C ILE A 22 -16.21 -3.98 -4.65
N VAL A 23 -15.99 -2.68 -4.79
CA VAL A 23 -16.87 -1.81 -5.59
C VAL A 23 -16.88 -2.27 -7.05
N GLY A 24 -15.71 -2.55 -7.65
CA GLY A 24 -15.65 -3.03 -9.03
C GLY A 24 -16.28 -4.39 -9.24
N PHE A 25 -16.23 -5.27 -8.23
CA PHE A 25 -16.95 -6.54 -8.26
C PHE A 25 -18.47 -6.35 -8.18
N ILE A 26 -18.96 -5.49 -7.28
CA ILE A 26 -20.39 -5.19 -7.15
C ILE A 26 -20.94 -4.54 -8.43
N VAL A 27 -20.22 -3.55 -8.98
CA VAL A 27 -20.59 -2.90 -10.25
C VAL A 27 -20.60 -3.91 -11.39
N GLY A 28 -19.59 -4.79 -11.44
CA GLY A 28 -19.56 -5.88 -12.41
C GLY A 28 -20.79 -6.78 -12.29
N LEU A 29 -21.16 -7.19 -11.08
CA LEU A 29 -22.35 -8.02 -10.85
C LEU A 29 -23.61 -7.31 -11.33
N PHE A 30 -23.75 -6.01 -11.06
CA PHE A 30 -24.90 -5.24 -11.52
C PHE A 30 -25.02 -5.24 -13.05
N ILE A 31 -23.90 -5.06 -13.76
CA ILE A 31 -23.83 -5.12 -15.22
C ILE A 31 -24.21 -6.52 -15.73
N TRP A 32 -23.77 -7.57 -15.05
CA TRP A 32 -24.08 -8.93 -15.44
C TRP A 32 -25.57 -9.29 -15.26
N PHE A 33 -26.20 -8.81 -14.18
CA PHE A 33 -27.62 -9.04 -13.94
C PHE A 33 -28.54 -8.31 -14.92
N ASP A 34 -28.08 -7.24 -15.56
CA ASP A 34 -28.85 -6.44 -16.51
C ASP A 34 -29.09 -7.20 -17.83
N ASP A 35 -28.07 -7.90 -18.34
CA ASP A 35 -28.20 -8.82 -19.49
C ASP A 35 -27.20 -9.99 -19.38
N LEU A 36 -27.68 -11.12 -18.89
CA LEU A 36 -26.85 -12.27 -18.53
C LEU A 36 -26.10 -12.88 -19.72
N ASN A 37 -26.58 -12.70 -20.95
CA ASN A 37 -25.98 -13.32 -22.14
C ASN A 37 -24.93 -12.41 -22.80
N ASP A 38 -25.22 -11.10 -22.93
CA ASP A 38 -24.33 -10.19 -23.68
C ASP A 38 -23.34 -9.44 -22.77
N ASN A 39 -23.62 -9.30 -21.48
CA ASN A 39 -22.79 -8.48 -20.58
C ASN A 39 -21.72 -9.26 -19.80
N PHE A 40 -21.51 -10.56 -20.07
CA PHE A 40 -20.46 -11.33 -19.39
C PHE A 40 -19.05 -10.76 -19.62
N LEU A 41 -18.74 -10.31 -20.84
CA LEU A 41 -17.46 -9.66 -21.13
C LEU A 41 -17.32 -8.31 -20.40
N HIS A 42 -18.40 -7.54 -20.30
CA HIS A 42 -18.42 -6.26 -19.59
C HIS A 42 -18.23 -6.44 -18.09
N PHE A 43 -18.85 -7.47 -17.50
CA PHE A 43 -18.59 -7.91 -16.13
C PHE A 43 -17.11 -8.19 -15.91
N LEU A 44 -16.52 -9.06 -16.75
CA LEU A 44 -15.13 -9.47 -16.61
C LEU A 44 -14.18 -8.26 -16.74
N THR A 45 -14.49 -7.36 -17.67
CA THR A 45 -13.77 -6.10 -17.89
C THR A 45 -13.84 -5.20 -16.65
N SER A 46 -15.01 -5.02 -16.05
CA SER A 46 -15.19 -4.27 -14.79
C SER A 46 -14.38 -4.86 -13.64
N VAL A 47 -14.37 -6.20 -13.51
CA VAL A 47 -13.59 -6.89 -12.48
C VAL A 47 -12.08 -6.70 -12.72
N PHE A 48 -11.59 -6.85 -13.94
CA PHE A 48 -10.17 -6.63 -14.22
C PHE A 48 -9.74 -5.18 -14.00
N TYR A 49 -10.59 -4.21 -14.39
CA TYR A 49 -10.33 -2.79 -14.16
C TYR A 49 -10.32 -2.40 -12.69
N SER A 50 -10.89 -3.20 -11.78
CA SER A 50 -10.77 -2.97 -10.34
C SER A 50 -9.60 -3.73 -9.71
N VAL A 51 -9.37 -4.98 -10.13
CA VAL A 51 -8.31 -5.83 -9.57
C VAL A 51 -6.92 -5.31 -9.92
N ILE A 52 -6.69 -4.90 -11.18
CA ILE A 52 -5.36 -4.45 -11.63
C ILE A 52 -4.90 -3.22 -10.82
N PRO A 53 -5.67 -2.12 -10.72
CA PRO A 53 -5.29 -0.98 -9.88
C PRO A 53 -5.14 -1.34 -8.39
N SER A 54 -5.96 -2.25 -7.86
CA SER A 54 -5.83 -2.70 -6.47
C SER A 54 -4.50 -3.41 -6.21
N ILE A 55 -4.01 -4.23 -7.15
CA ILE A 55 -2.67 -4.84 -7.05
C ILE A 55 -1.58 -3.77 -7.02
N PHE A 56 -1.67 -2.75 -7.91
CA PHE A 56 -0.71 -1.64 -7.91
C PHE A 56 -0.75 -0.84 -6.61
N LEU A 57 -1.93 -0.58 -6.04
CA LEU A 57 -2.08 0.11 -4.76
C LEU A 57 -1.48 -0.70 -3.61
N LEU A 58 -1.67 -2.02 -3.60
CA LEU A 58 -1.04 -2.89 -2.61
C LEU A 58 0.49 -2.87 -2.74
N GLY A 59 1.02 -2.97 -3.95
CA GLY A 59 2.46 -2.85 -4.20
C GLY A 59 3.01 -1.48 -3.78
N PHE A 60 2.27 -0.41 -4.02
CA PHE A 60 2.63 0.94 -3.60
C PHE A 60 2.62 1.08 -2.07
N ALA A 61 1.67 0.46 -1.37
CA ALA A 61 1.64 0.42 0.09
C ALA A 61 2.88 -0.28 0.67
N GLU A 62 3.32 -1.38 0.07
CA GLU A 62 4.58 -2.04 0.44
C GLU A 62 5.79 -1.13 0.22
N GLY A 63 5.83 -0.41 -0.90
CA GLY A 63 6.88 0.58 -1.20
C GLY A 63 6.99 1.65 -0.11
N ILE A 64 5.86 2.21 0.32
CA ILE A 64 5.80 3.18 1.43
C ILE A 64 6.31 2.55 2.73
N GLU A 65 5.94 1.31 3.03
CA GLU A 65 6.36 0.64 4.26
C GLU A 65 7.86 0.38 4.30
N ILE A 66 8.45 0.02 3.16
CA ILE A 66 9.90 -0.15 3.01
C ILE A 66 10.62 1.19 3.18
N LEU A 67 10.16 2.25 2.50
CA LEU A 67 10.72 3.59 2.64
C LEU A 67 10.65 4.10 4.07
N TYR A 68 9.53 3.89 4.75
CA TYR A 68 9.36 4.26 6.16
C TYR A 68 10.32 3.51 7.07
N ARG A 69 10.54 2.21 6.83
CA ARG A 69 11.55 1.43 7.58
C ARG A 69 12.97 1.93 7.35
N ILE A 70 13.31 2.34 6.13
CA ILE A 70 14.62 2.91 5.80
C ILE A 70 14.80 4.25 6.52
N HIS A 71 13.80 5.13 6.45
CA HIS A 71 13.81 6.43 7.11
C HIS A 71 14.03 6.31 8.62
N LEU A 72 13.29 5.42 9.30
CA LEU A 72 13.48 5.18 10.73
C LEU A 72 14.90 4.70 11.04
N ARG A 73 15.45 3.76 10.24
CA ARG A 73 16.84 3.28 10.44
C ARG A 73 17.85 4.42 10.33
N LEU A 74 17.69 5.30 9.34
CA LEU A 74 18.58 6.46 9.16
C LEU A 74 18.47 7.44 10.32
N GLU A 75 17.26 7.69 10.84
CA GLU A 75 17.06 8.59 11.99
C GLU A 75 17.74 8.05 13.26
N PHE A 76 17.64 6.73 13.51
CA PHE A 76 18.35 6.10 14.64
C PHE A 76 19.87 6.17 14.47
N THR A 77 20.41 5.86 13.30
CA THR A 77 21.86 5.96 13.04
C THR A 77 22.38 7.40 13.14
N ALA A 78 21.57 8.41 12.83
CA ALA A 78 21.93 9.81 12.98
C ALA A 78 21.90 10.27 14.46
N LYS A 79 20.94 9.79 15.25
CA LYS A 79 20.82 10.14 16.69
C LYS A 79 21.91 9.54 17.57
N ASP A 80 22.54 8.44 17.15
CA ASP A 80 23.66 7.83 17.88
C ASP A 80 25.02 8.51 17.58
N LYS A 81 25.05 9.48 16.65
CA LYS A 81 26.28 10.13 16.19
C LYS A 81 26.73 11.43 16.88
N PRO A 82 25.96 12.17 17.71
CA PRO A 82 26.44 13.43 18.26
C PRO A 82 27.27 13.29 19.55
N LEU A 83 27.55 12.08 20.06
CA LEU A 83 28.30 11.92 21.33
C LEU A 83 29.80 11.60 21.18
N PHE A 84 30.29 11.33 19.96
CA PHE A 84 31.69 10.94 19.74
C PHE A 84 32.58 12.04 19.14
N ASP A 85 32.02 13.18 18.74
CA ASP A 85 32.81 14.28 18.15
C ASP A 85 33.23 15.37 19.17
N GLU A 86 32.67 15.42 20.39
CA GLU A 86 33.01 16.48 21.36
C GLU A 86 34.11 16.10 22.38
N THR A 87 34.68 14.89 22.33
CA THR A 87 35.71 14.45 23.32
C THR A 87 37.10 14.22 22.74
N SER A 88 37.34 14.57 21.47
CA SER A 88 38.65 14.34 20.82
C SER A 88 39.55 15.58 20.69
N GLU A 89 39.12 16.76 21.17
CA GLU A 89 39.94 17.99 21.18
C GLU A 89 40.38 18.42 22.59
N SER A 90 40.83 17.46 23.41
CA SER A 90 41.52 17.78 24.66
C SER A 90 42.74 16.89 24.87
N GLU A 91 43.80 17.14 24.11
CA GLU A 91 45.20 16.87 24.50
C GLU A 91 46.10 18.01 24.04
#